data_AF-A0A4S3J5Q3-F1
#
_entry.id   AF-A0A4S3J5Q3-F1
#
_cell.length_a   1.000
_cell.length_b   1.000
_cell.length_c   1.000
_cell.angle_alpha   90.00
_cell.angle_beta   90.00
_cell.angle_gamma   90.00
#
_symmetry.space_group_name_H-M   'P 1'
#
loop_
_entity.id
_entity.type
_entity.pdbx_description
1 polymer ?
#
loop_
_entity_poly.entity_id
_entity_poly.type
_entity_poly.pdbx_seq_one_letter_code
_entity_poly.pdbx_strand_id
1 'polypeptide(L)'
;MTSELNSTLSAPMKLDAFVFNGEVCSGGPDADEARAKIAPITQPNYTFLRLHDSLIQSDILPHVDIHNSFQNRYNSRLTNIDTGETYSHRQGVYLHWMLPHVYRAGVAATEEREINRGEEGLPDVDGGQDKTAPQYRPVPNRWLVIRHLQKSFPDYKSSGLPEYEAWVIESDKQSNVARMPKDKDLQVDVSPFISAPVGEAVRIGEQAEIFIGSKTPVGEWTELNEKRAPLTVLHGGNMLFPDFQQHNTNVFSMLDNFKYGPRKSSMYLESATADYYVIGWHALIDQGT
;
A
#
# COMPACT_ATOMS: atom_id res chain seq x y z
N MET A 1 23.08 -30.67 -20.76
CA MET A 1 22.76 -29.24 -20.94
C MET A 1 21.28 -29.14 -21.25
N THR A 2 20.44 -29.22 -20.23
CA THR A 2 19.00 -28.95 -20.34
C THR A 2 18.83 -27.50 -19.92
N SER A 3 18.68 -26.62 -20.90
CA SER A 3 18.21 -25.26 -20.65
C SER A 3 16.76 -25.39 -20.17
N GLU A 4 16.56 -25.46 -18.85
CA GLU A 4 15.26 -25.12 -18.29
C GLU A 4 14.94 -23.72 -18.80
N LEU A 5 13.95 -23.64 -19.68
CA LEU A 5 13.28 -22.39 -19.97
C LEU A 5 12.77 -21.91 -18.61
N ASN A 6 13.44 -20.90 -18.03
CA ASN A 6 12.88 -20.06 -16.98
C ASN A 6 11.56 -19.52 -17.54
N SER A 7 10.46 -20.24 -17.32
CA SER A 7 9.16 -19.89 -17.87
C SER A 7 8.65 -18.73 -17.04
N THR A 8 9.03 -17.50 -17.43
CA THR A 8 8.46 -16.29 -16.87
C THR A 8 6.99 -16.25 -17.25
N LEU A 9 6.10 -16.51 -16.29
CA LEU A 9 4.66 -16.38 -16.45
C LEU A 9 4.25 -14.96 -16.11
N SER A 10 3.73 -14.22 -17.09
CA SER A 10 3.14 -12.91 -16.86
C SER A 10 1.63 -13.03 -16.69
N ALA A 11 1.11 -12.64 -15.52
CA ALA A 11 -0.32 -12.56 -15.26
C ALA A 11 -0.78 -11.09 -15.38
N PRO A 12 -1.83 -10.79 -16.16
CA PRO A 12 -2.37 -9.45 -16.22
C PRO A 12 -2.98 -9.05 -14.87
N MET A 13 -2.85 -7.77 -14.51
CA MET A 13 -3.47 -7.18 -13.33
C MET A 13 -4.35 -6.01 -13.72
N LYS A 14 -5.39 -5.74 -12.95
CA LYS A 14 -6.16 -4.51 -13.08
C LYS A 14 -5.39 -3.37 -12.40
N LEU A 15 -5.23 -2.25 -13.09
CA LEU A 15 -4.69 -1.00 -12.54
C LEU A 15 -5.80 0.05 -12.56
N ASP A 16 -6.14 0.57 -11.39
CA ASP A 16 -7.09 1.66 -11.20
C ASP A 16 -6.32 2.95 -10.87
N ALA A 17 -6.77 4.06 -11.43
CA ALA A 17 -6.24 5.39 -11.15
C ALA A 17 -7.35 6.33 -10.72
N PHE A 18 -7.17 6.99 -9.57
CA PHE A 18 -8.13 7.92 -8.99
C PHE A 18 -7.47 9.28 -8.76
N VAL A 19 -8.02 10.33 -9.35
CA VAL A 19 -7.55 11.70 -9.13
C VAL A 19 -8.18 12.24 -7.84
N PHE A 20 -7.35 12.65 -6.89
CA PHE A 20 -7.79 13.27 -5.65
C PHE A 20 -7.27 14.70 -5.53
N ASN A 21 -8.18 15.65 -5.41
CA ASN A 21 -7.91 17.07 -5.21
C ASN A 21 -9.04 17.71 -4.39
N GLY A 22 -8.94 19.02 -4.13
CA GLY A 22 -9.94 19.76 -3.35
C GLY A 22 -11.37 19.76 -3.89
N GLU A 23 -11.54 19.80 -5.20
CA GLU A 23 -12.86 19.79 -5.84
C GLU A 23 -13.50 18.39 -5.76
N VAL A 24 -12.74 17.34 -6.11
CA VAL A 24 -13.19 15.94 -6.01
C VAL A 24 -13.54 15.59 -4.57
N CYS A 25 -12.72 16.05 -3.61
CA CYS A 25 -12.98 15.83 -2.18
C CYS A 25 -14.35 16.38 -1.75
N SER A 26 -14.77 17.51 -2.31
CA SER A 26 -16.04 18.19 -1.96
C SER A 26 -17.24 17.67 -2.77
N GLY A 27 -17.04 16.73 -3.69
CA GLY A 27 -18.08 16.18 -4.55
C GLY A 27 -18.31 16.96 -5.85
N GLY A 28 -17.38 17.83 -6.25
CA GLY A 28 -17.46 18.63 -7.47
C GLY A 28 -17.21 20.13 -7.24
N PRO A 29 -17.21 20.93 -8.33
CA PRO A 29 -17.01 22.38 -8.26
C PRO A 29 -18.22 23.10 -7.64
N ASP A 30 -19.44 22.59 -7.86
CA ASP A 30 -20.68 23.18 -7.36
C ASP A 30 -21.20 22.42 -6.15
N ALA A 31 -21.43 23.15 -5.05
CA ALA A 31 -21.92 22.57 -3.79
C ALA A 31 -23.33 21.94 -3.91
N ASP A 32 -24.13 22.42 -4.86
CA ASP A 32 -25.51 21.98 -5.11
C ASP A 32 -25.59 20.83 -6.14
N GLU A 33 -24.51 20.55 -6.89
CA GLU A 33 -24.39 19.40 -7.80
C GLU A 33 -23.62 18.22 -7.16
N ALA A 34 -23.68 18.13 -5.82
CA ALA A 34 -22.84 17.24 -5.03
C ALA A 34 -22.88 15.78 -5.55
N ARG A 35 -21.80 15.38 -6.21
CA ARG A 35 -21.50 13.99 -6.57
C ARG A 35 -21.03 13.22 -5.34
N ALA A 36 -20.57 11.98 -5.55
CA ALA A 36 -19.93 11.18 -4.52
C ALA A 36 -18.82 11.97 -3.81
N LYS A 37 -18.95 12.12 -2.48
CA LYS A 37 -17.97 12.80 -1.63
C LYS A 37 -16.95 11.83 -1.09
N ILE A 38 -15.75 12.32 -0.82
CA ILE A 38 -14.68 11.48 -0.29
C ILE A 38 -14.67 11.62 1.23
N ALA A 39 -14.76 10.50 1.94
CA ALA A 39 -14.61 10.50 3.39
C ALA A 39 -13.13 10.63 3.80
N PRO A 40 -12.86 11.12 5.02
CA PRO A 40 -11.53 11.05 5.62
C PRO A 40 -10.93 9.63 5.60
N ILE A 41 -9.60 9.56 5.74
CA ILE A 41 -8.92 8.26 5.90
C ILE A 41 -9.09 7.83 7.35
N THR A 42 -9.75 6.69 7.55
CA THR A 42 -9.80 6.01 8.84
C THR A 42 -8.77 4.88 8.81
N GLN A 43 -7.70 5.00 9.61
CA GLN A 43 -6.71 3.93 9.72
C GLN A 43 -7.14 2.89 10.77
N PRO A 44 -6.77 1.61 10.61
CA PRO A 44 -6.93 0.63 11.67
C PRO A 44 -6.10 1.04 12.89
N ASN A 45 -6.71 0.94 14.07
CA ASN A 45 -6.07 1.21 15.35
C ASN A 45 -5.72 -0.10 16.06
N TYR A 46 -4.52 -0.61 15.78
CA TYR A 46 -4.01 -1.83 16.39
C TYR A 46 -3.63 -1.66 17.87
N THR A 47 -3.69 -0.45 18.43
CA THR A 47 -3.50 -0.23 19.88
C THR A 47 -4.54 -0.99 20.71
N PHE A 48 -5.73 -1.18 20.15
CA PHE A 48 -6.82 -1.92 20.82
C PHE A 48 -6.57 -3.43 20.93
N LEU A 49 -5.57 -3.95 20.23
CA LEU A 49 -5.11 -5.33 20.38
C LEU A 49 -4.12 -5.51 21.54
N ARG A 50 -3.72 -4.42 22.20
CA ARG A 50 -2.90 -4.51 23.41
C ARG A 50 -3.73 -5.14 24.52
N LEU A 51 -3.21 -6.19 25.16
CA LEU A 51 -3.84 -6.88 26.30
C LEU A 51 -3.77 -6.02 27.56
N HIS A 52 -4.49 -4.91 27.57
CA HIS A 52 -4.66 -4.05 28.73
C HIS A 52 -6.16 -3.78 28.91
N ASP A 53 -6.71 -4.08 30.10
CA ASP A 53 -8.16 -4.08 30.36
C ASP A 53 -8.90 -2.79 30.00
N SER A 54 -8.21 -1.65 29.92
CA SER A 54 -8.77 -0.35 29.54
C SER A 54 -8.70 -0.02 28.04
N LEU A 55 -7.97 -0.82 27.25
CA LEU A 55 -7.69 -0.57 25.83
C LEU A 55 -8.26 -1.65 24.91
N ILE A 56 -8.67 -2.81 25.44
CA ILE A 56 -9.19 -3.91 24.63
C ILE A 56 -10.52 -3.49 23.99
N GLN A 57 -10.55 -3.48 22.66
CA GLN A 57 -11.78 -3.38 21.87
C GLN A 57 -11.82 -4.52 20.86
N SER A 58 -13.03 -5.01 20.56
CA SER A 58 -13.22 -6.08 19.58
C SER A 58 -13.01 -5.61 18.14
N ASP A 59 -13.16 -4.31 17.87
CA ASP A 59 -13.01 -3.72 16.56
C ASP A 59 -11.74 -2.87 16.47
N ILE A 60 -10.95 -3.13 15.44
CA ILE A 60 -9.72 -2.41 15.11
C ILE A 60 -9.95 -1.35 14.04
N LEU A 61 -11.08 -1.40 13.32
CA LEU A 61 -11.44 -0.47 12.27
C LEU A 61 -12.56 0.45 12.77
N PRO A 62 -12.26 1.73 13.05
CA PRO A 62 -13.29 2.69 13.38
C PRO A 62 -14.29 2.86 12.23
N HIS A 63 -15.47 3.38 12.55
CA HIS A 63 -16.42 3.81 11.53
C HIS A 63 -15.81 4.90 10.64
N VAL A 64 -16.23 4.91 9.38
CA VAL A 64 -15.88 5.99 8.45
C VAL A 64 -16.60 7.27 8.88
N ASP A 65 -15.87 8.37 8.99
CA ASP A 65 -16.43 9.67 9.35
C ASP A 65 -17.14 10.31 8.14
N ILE A 66 -18.44 10.03 8.03
CA ILE A 66 -19.26 10.59 6.96
C ILE A 66 -19.55 12.08 7.19
N HIS A 67 -19.53 12.55 8.43
CA HIS A 67 -19.86 13.94 8.76
C HIS A 67 -18.81 14.91 8.21
N ASN A 68 -17.54 14.54 8.32
CA ASN A 68 -16.42 15.34 7.80
C ASN A 68 -16.14 15.10 6.30
N SER A 69 -17.01 14.36 5.59
CA SER A 69 -16.94 14.22 4.13
C SER A 69 -17.59 15.40 3.37
N PHE A 70 -18.29 16.30 4.05
CA PHE A 70 -19.18 17.27 3.40
C PHE A 70 -18.46 18.29 2.50
N GLN A 71 -17.30 18.80 2.91
CA GLN A 71 -16.49 19.81 2.23
C GLN A 71 -14.99 19.59 2.51
N ASN A 72 -14.13 19.96 1.56
CA ASN A 72 -12.68 19.82 1.69
C ASN A 72 -12.10 20.40 3.00
N ARG A 73 -12.58 21.56 3.45
CA ARG A 73 -12.09 22.26 4.65
C ARG A 73 -12.29 21.49 5.96
N TYR A 74 -13.27 20.58 5.99
CA TYR A 74 -13.57 19.76 7.16
C TYR A 74 -12.99 18.34 7.04
N ASN A 75 -12.51 17.99 5.85
CA ASN A 75 -12.02 16.65 5.59
C ASN A 75 -10.56 16.53 6.01
N SER A 76 -10.31 15.80 7.11
CA SER A 76 -8.95 15.56 7.64
C SER A 76 -8.03 14.79 6.69
N ARG A 77 -8.56 14.14 5.64
CA ARG A 77 -7.72 13.58 4.57
C ARG A 77 -6.98 14.67 3.82
N LEU A 78 -7.63 15.81 3.57
CA LEU A 78 -7.10 16.87 2.72
C LEU A 78 -6.67 18.11 3.49
N THR A 79 -7.28 18.40 4.62
CA THR A 79 -7.07 19.65 5.36
C THR A 79 -6.69 19.34 6.79
N ASN A 80 -5.66 20.02 7.29
CA ASN A 80 -5.38 20.05 8.72
C ASN A 80 -6.50 20.83 9.41
N ILE A 81 -7.34 20.17 10.19
CA ILE A 81 -8.51 20.79 10.81
C ILE A 81 -8.10 21.88 11.83
N ASP A 82 -6.92 21.75 12.43
CA ASP A 82 -6.44 22.71 13.44
C ASP A 82 -5.89 23.99 12.80
N THR A 83 -5.18 23.89 11.67
CA THR A 83 -4.55 25.05 11.02
C THR A 83 -5.34 25.58 9.82
N GLY A 84 -6.25 24.79 9.26
CA GLY A 84 -6.95 25.07 8.01
C GLY A 84 -6.09 24.89 6.75
N GLU A 85 -4.83 24.48 6.89
CA GLU A 85 -3.92 24.29 5.76
C GLU A 85 -4.20 22.98 5.02
N THR A 86 -4.16 23.02 3.69
CA THR A 86 -4.34 21.83 2.86
C THR A 86 -3.06 21.02 2.76
N TYR A 87 -3.18 19.70 2.90
CA TYR A 87 -2.12 18.74 2.65
C TYR A 87 -1.91 18.54 1.15
N SER A 88 -1.17 19.46 0.51
CA SER A 88 -0.87 19.39 -0.93
C SER A 88 -0.14 18.10 -1.31
N HIS A 89 0.67 17.54 -0.40
CA HIS A 89 1.37 16.27 -0.65
C HIS A 89 0.45 15.05 -0.75
N ARG A 90 -0.80 15.16 -0.27
CA ARG A 90 -1.83 14.11 -0.36
C ARG A 90 -2.71 14.22 -1.61
N GLN A 91 -2.56 15.29 -2.39
CA GLN A 91 -3.27 15.48 -3.65
C GLN A 91 -2.50 14.86 -4.80
N GLY A 92 -3.20 14.39 -5.83
CA GLY A 92 -2.59 13.77 -7.01
C GLY A 92 -3.34 12.55 -7.51
N VAL A 93 -2.62 11.66 -8.17
CA VAL A 93 -3.16 10.40 -8.71
C VAL A 93 -2.84 9.26 -7.74
N TYR A 94 -3.91 8.66 -7.23
CA TYR A 94 -3.91 7.47 -6.41
C TYR A 94 -4.01 6.26 -7.35
N LEU A 95 -2.94 5.50 -7.44
CA LEU A 95 -2.88 4.25 -8.17
C LEU A 95 -3.18 3.09 -7.22
N HIS A 96 -3.96 2.11 -7.66
CA HIS A 96 -4.16 0.85 -6.97
C HIS A 96 -4.19 -0.28 -7.98
N TRP A 97 -3.53 -1.39 -7.68
CA TRP A 97 -3.54 -2.55 -8.55
C TRP A 97 -4.06 -3.78 -7.83
N MET A 98 -4.91 -4.51 -8.53
CA MET A 98 -5.58 -5.68 -8.02
C MET A 98 -4.71 -6.91 -8.27
N LEU A 99 -4.32 -7.60 -7.20
CA LEU A 99 -3.61 -8.88 -7.31
C LEU A 99 -4.37 -9.87 -8.23
N PRO A 100 -3.68 -10.59 -9.13
CA PRO A 100 -4.30 -11.64 -9.95
C PRO A 100 -4.99 -12.73 -9.12
N HIS A 101 -5.99 -13.39 -9.70
CA HIS A 101 -6.82 -14.40 -9.02
C HIS A 101 -6.02 -15.52 -8.36
N VAL A 102 -4.90 -15.94 -8.95
CA VAL A 102 -4.03 -17.00 -8.39
C VAL A 102 -3.51 -16.69 -6.99
N TYR A 103 -3.31 -15.41 -6.65
CA TYR A 103 -2.88 -14.99 -5.32
C TYR A 103 -4.06 -14.82 -4.33
N ARG A 104 -5.28 -14.76 -4.85
CA ARG A 104 -6.51 -14.58 -4.07
C ARG A 104 -7.19 -15.90 -3.69
N ALA A 105 -6.83 -16.98 -4.37
CA ALA A 105 -7.33 -18.32 -4.09
C ALA A 105 -6.46 -19.02 -3.03
N GLY A 106 -7.08 -19.35 -1.90
CA GLY A 106 -6.46 -20.19 -0.88
C GLY A 106 -6.49 -21.68 -1.26
N VAL A 107 -5.53 -22.44 -0.77
CA VAL A 107 -5.45 -23.89 -0.91
C VAL A 107 -5.52 -24.51 0.48
N ALA A 108 -6.38 -25.51 0.67
CA ALA A 108 -6.55 -26.23 1.93
C ALA A 108 -6.40 -27.74 1.68
N ALA A 109 -5.86 -28.47 2.65
CA ALA A 109 -5.85 -29.93 2.61
C ALA A 109 -7.27 -30.44 2.89
N THR A 110 -7.64 -31.51 2.20
CA THR A 110 -8.90 -32.22 2.42
C THR A 110 -8.61 -33.67 2.79
N GLU A 111 -9.61 -34.40 3.28
CA GLU A 111 -9.46 -35.83 3.58
C GLU A 111 -8.97 -36.64 2.35
N GLU A 112 -9.27 -36.17 1.15
CA GLU A 112 -8.95 -36.84 -0.13
C GLU A 112 -7.66 -36.34 -0.79
N ARG A 113 -7.14 -35.16 -0.39
CA ARG A 113 -5.99 -34.53 -1.05
C ARG A 113 -5.12 -33.78 -0.06
N GLU A 114 -3.87 -34.25 0.08
CA GLU A 114 -2.81 -33.48 0.73
C GLU A 114 -2.30 -32.35 -0.18
N ILE A 115 -1.87 -31.24 0.43
CA ILE A 115 -1.29 -30.10 -0.30
C ILE A 115 0.17 -30.43 -0.66
N ASN A 116 0.46 -30.47 -1.96
CA ASN A 116 1.83 -30.41 -2.46
C ASN A 116 2.31 -28.95 -2.47
N ARG A 117 3.03 -28.52 -1.42
CA ARG A 117 3.40 -27.11 -1.22
C ARG A 117 4.24 -26.52 -2.36
N GLY A 118 5.16 -27.32 -2.90
CA GLY A 118 6.04 -26.88 -3.99
C GLY A 118 5.28 -26.61 -5.29
N GLU A 119 4.35 -27.49 -5.66
CA GLU A 119 3.48 -27.28 -6.83
C GLU A 119 2.52 -26.10 -6.64
N GLU A 120 2.06 -25.89 -5.40
CA GLU A 120 1.14 -24.80 -5.07
C GLU A 120 1.84 -23.45 -4.85
N GLY A 121 3.18 -23.41 -4.85
CA GLY A 121 3.96 -22.19 -4.62
C GLY A 121 3.81 -21.65 -3.19
N LEU A 122 3.62 -22.54 -2.22
CA LEU A 122 3.53 -22.20 -0.80
C LEU A 122 4.90 -22.36 -0.14
N PRO A 123 5.29 -21.47 0.79
CA PRO A 123 6.56 -21.57 1.50
C PRO A 123 6.59 -22.83 2.35
N ASP A 124 7.76 -23.46 2.53
CA ASP A 124 7.89 -24.56 3.48
C ASP A 124 7.61 -24.07 4.91
N VAL A 125 6.96 -24.91 5.71
CA VAL A 125 6.62 -24.60 7.10
C VAL A 125 7.13 -25.72 7.99
N ASP A 126 7.91 -25.35 9.00
CA ASP A 126 8.33 -26.27 10.05
C ASP A 126 7.12 -26.73 10.89
N GLY A 127 7.13 -28.00 11.27
CA GLY A 127 5.96 -28.78 11.66
C GLY A 127 5.02 -28.15 12.70
N GLY A 128 3.71 -28.37 12.51
CA GLY A 128 2.66 -28.03 13.48
C GLY A 128 1.55 -27.10 12.97
N GLN A 129 1.65 -26.57 11.75
CA GLN A 129 0.55 -25.79 11.17
C GLN A 129 -0.63 -26.67 10.77
N ASP A 130 -1.84 -26.21 11.11
CA ASP A 130 -3.09 -26.81 10.67
C ASP A 130 -3.20 -26.73 9.14
N LYS A 131 -3.08 -27.88 8.47
CA LYS A 131 -3.15 -27.99 7.02
C LYS A 131 -4.57 -27.90 6.47
N THR A 132 -5.59 -28.01 7.33
CA THR A 132 -7.00 -27.92 6.95
C THR A 132 -7.47 -26.47 6.80
N ALA A 133 -6.77 -25.53 7.45
CA ALA A 133 -7.00 -24.10 7.24
C ALA A 133 -6.56 -23.66 5.83
N PRO A 134 -7.29 -22.75 5.17
CA PRO A 134 -6.88 -22.20 3.88
C PRO A 134 -5.54 -21.46 3.96
N GLN A 135 -4.61 -21.84 3.08
CA GLN A 135 -3.28 -21.25 2.96
C GLN A 135 -3.17 -20.45 1.67
N TYR A 136 -2.47 -19.32 1.73
CA TYR A 136 -2.37 -18.38 0.63
C TYR A 136 -0.93 -18.26 0.16
N ARG A 137 -0.78 -18.15 -1.16
CA ARG A 137 0.52 -17.92 -1.81
C ARG A 137 1.09 -16.57 -1.38
N PRO A 138 2.42 -16.46 -1.20
CA PRO A 138 3.08 -15.18 -1.16
C PRO A 138 2.71 -14.36 -2.39
N VAL A 139 2.56 -13.05 -2.20
CA VAL A 139 2.21 -12.11 -3.27
C VAL A 139 3.47 -11.42 -3.79
N PRO A 140 3.48 -10.90 -5.03
CA PRO A 140 4.59 -10.08 -5.48
C PRO A 140 4.82 -8.91 -4.52
N ASN A 141 6.07 -8.74 -4.12
CA ASN A 141 6.48 -7.81 -3.06
C ASN A 141 7.39 -6.69 -3.59
N ARG A 142 7.71 -6.71 -4.88
CA ARG A 142 8.37 -5.61 -5.58
C ARG A 142 7.51 -5.17 -6.75
N TRP A 143 7.31 -3.86 -6.88
CA TRP A 143 6.58 -3.28 -7.98
C TRP A 143 7.35 -2.11 -8.58
N LEU A 144 7.54 -2.14 -9.89
CA LEU A 144 8.05 -1.03 -10.67
C LEU A 144 6.84 -0.26 -11.18
N VAL A 145 6.68 0.96 -10.69
CA VAL A 145 5.68 1.92 -11.16
C VAL A 145 6.39 2.92 -12.06
N ILE A 146 5.93 3.05 -13.30
CA ILE A 146 6.48 4.01 -14.27
C ILE A 146 5.37 4.99 -14.63
N ARG A 147 5.66 6.28 -14.50
CA ARG A 147 4.85 7.37 -15.01
C ARG A 147 5.46 7.91 -16.29
N HIS A 148 4.63 8.03 -17.33
CA HIS A 148 4.91 8.84 -18.51
C HIS A 148 4.09 10.11 -18.46
N LEU A 149 4.75 11.27 -18.45
CA LEU A 149 4.11 12.58 -18.38
C LEU A 149 3.96 13.15 -19.79
N GLN A 150 2.72 13.20 -20.29
CA GLN A 150 2.43 13.70 -21.63
C GLN A 150 2.34 15.23 -21.68
N LYS A 151 1.64 15.82 -20.69
CA LYS A 151 1.37 17.25 -20.59
C LYS A 151 1.24 17.66 -19.13
N SER A 152 1.59 18.90 -18.81
CA SER A 152 1.34 19.47 -17.48
C SER A 152 1.26 20.99 -17.49
N PHE A 153 0.70 21.54 -16.42
CA PHE A 153 0.81 22.95 -16.07
C PHE A 153 1.32 23.11 -14.63
N PRO A 154 2.41 23.86 -14.40
CA PRO A 154 3.36 24.36 -15.40
C PRO A 154 4.00 23.24 -16.25
N ASP A 155 4.58 23.58 -17.39
CA ASP A 155 5.18 22.59 -18.31
C ASP A 155 6.28 21.78 -17.61
N TYR A 156 6.24 20.45 -17.70
CA TYR A 156 7.08 19.57 -16.90
C TYR A 156 8.57 19.77 -17.18
N LYS A 157 8.92 20.11 -18.42
CA LYS A 157 10.31 20.40 -18.79
C LYS A 157 10.78 21.69 -18.13
N SER A 158 9.94 22.72 -18.09
CA SER A 158 10.24 23.98 -17.40
C SER A 158 10.31 23.81 -15.88
N SER A 159 9.51 22.91 -15.32
CA SER A 159 9.50 22.56 -13.89
C SER A 159 10.65 21.63 -13.46
N GLY A 160 11.45 21.14 -14.42
CA GLY A 160 12.54 20.20 -14.19
C GLY A 160 12.07 18.78 -13.84
N LEU A 161 10.79 18.44 -14.09
CA LEU A 161 10.30 17.08 -13.97
C LEU A 161 10.70 16.26 -15.20
N PRO A 162 11.12 15.00 -15.02
CA PRO A 162 11.43 14.14 -16.14
C PRO A 162 10.14 13.69 -16.84
N GLU A 163 10.22 13.47 -18.16
CA GLU A 163 9.12 12.89 -18.95
C GLU A 163 8.73 11.50 -18.43
N TYR A 164 9.73 10.70 -18.05
CA TYR A 164 9.54 9.40 -17.42
C TYR A 164 10.09 9.43 -16.01
N GLU A 165 9.27 9.09 -15.04
CA GLU A 165 9.69 8.88 -13.66
C GLU A 165 9.26 7.49 -13.23
N ALA A 166 10.09 6.81 -12.45
CA ALA A 166 9.78 5.47 -11.98
C ALA A 166 10.18 5.27 -10.53
N TRP A 167 9.44 4.42 -9.85
CA TRP A 167 9.63 4.08 -8.45
C TRP A 167 9.55 2.57 -8.26
N VAL A 168 10.34 2.08 -7.31
CA VAL A 168 10.17 0.73 -6.77
C VAL A 168 9.37 0.82 -5.48
N ILE A 169 8.31 0.03 -5.42
CA ILE A 169 7.49 -0.19 -4.23
C ILE A 169 7.90 -1.52 -3.61
N GLU A 170 8.35 -1.50 -2.36
CA GLU A 170 8.65 -2.72 -1.59
C GLU A 170 7.51 -2.97 -0.61
N SER A 171 6.56 -3.83 -1.00
CA SER A 171 5.30 -4.03 -0.28
C SER A 171 5.49 -4.62 1.12
N ASP A 172 6.53 -5.39 1.32
CA ASP A 172 6.85 -6.14 2.53
C ASP A 172 7.88 -5.46 3.44
N LYS A 173 8.41 -4.30 3.04
CA LYS A 173 9.45 -3.62 3.81
C LYS A 173 8.92 -3.17 5.16
N GLN A 174 9.40 -3.78 6.23
CA GLN A 174 8.94 -3.48 7.58
C GLN A 174 9.65 -2.23 8.12
N SER A 175 8.90 -1.35 8.76
CA SER A 175 9.40 -0.18 9.46
C SER A 175 8.69 0.00 10.79
N ASN A 176 9.41 0.48 11.80
CA ASN A 176 8.82 0.87 13.08
C ASN A 176 8.60 2.38 13.10
N VAL A 177 7.45 2.83 13.59
CA VAL A 177 7.05 4.24 13.64
C VAL A 177 8.08 5.13 14.34
N ALA A 178 8.76 4.64 15.39
CA ALA A 178 9.76 5.38 16.13
C ALA A 178 11.04 5.66 15.33
N ARG A 179 11.29 4.90 14.26
CA ARG A 179 12.46 5.07 13.36
C ARG A 179 12.09 5.76 12.05
N MET A 180 10.82 6.06 11.82
CA MET A 180 10.39 6.71 10.58
C MET A 180 10.83 8.17 10.53
N PRO A 181 11.17 8.69 9.34
CA PRO A 181 11.35 10.12 9.14
C PRO A 181 10.10 10.90 9.54
N LYS A 182 10.28 12.05 10.19
CA LYS A 182 9.16 12.89 10.68
C LYS A 182 8.28 13.45 9.57
N ASP A 183 8.80 13.50 8.34
CA ASP A 183 8.07 13.98 7.16
C ASP A 183 7.33 12.88 6.42
N LYS A 184 7.36 11.64 6.92
CA LYS A 184 6.61 10.53 6.35
C LYS A 184 5.15 10.60 6.81
N ASP A 185 4.22 10.54 5.86
CA ASP A 185 2.80 10.57 6.17
C ASP A 185 2.28 9.16 6.44
N LEU A 186 1.91 8.90 7.71
CA LEU A 186 1.45 7.58 8.11
C LEU A 186 0.16 7.14 7.41
N GLN A 187 -0.62 8.05 6.82
CA GLN A 187 -1.87 7.74 6.14
C GLN A 187 -1.70 7.43 4.65
N VAL A 188 -0.67 8.01 4.00
CA VAL A 188 -0.51 7.92 2.54
C VAL A 188 0.88 7.45 2.07
N ASP A 189 1.80 7.16 2.99
CA ASP A 189 3.14 6.66 2.62
C ASP A 189 3.45 5.25 3.12
N VAL A 190 2.64 4.70 4.03
CA VAL A 190 2.83 3.37 4.64
C VAL A 190 1.49 2.76 5.02
N SER A 191 1.51 1.44 5.23
CA SER A 191 0.36 0.68 5.71
C SER A 191 0.64 0.12 7.10
N PRO A 192 -0.25 0.32 8.08
CA PRO A 192 -0.08 -0.28 9.40
C PRO A 192 -0.21 -1.81 9.28
N PHE A 193 0.58 -2.55 10.06
CA PHE A 193 0.68 -4.00 9.89
C PHE A 193 0.89 -4.73 11.21
N ILE A 194 0.13 -5.80 11.44
CA ILE A 194 0.38 -6.71 12.55
C ILE A 194 1.38 -7.76 12.09
N SER A 195 2.60 -7.67 12.60
CA SER A 195 3.59 -8.75 12.47
C SER A 195 3.40 -9.72 13.64
N ALA A 196 3.08 -10.98 13.34
CA ALA A 196 3.19 -12.11 14.25
C ALA A 196 4.17 -13.10 13.63
N PRO A 197 5.49 -12.88 13.77
CA PRO A 197 6.47 -13.82 13.22
C PRO A 197 6.26 -15.17 13.91
N VAL A 198 6.13 -16.23 13.10
CA VAL A 198 6.07 -17.60 13.60
C VAL A 198 7.37 -17.88 14.35
N GLY A 199 7.27 -18.26 15.63
CA GLY A 199 8.44 -18.61 16.46
C GLY A 199 9.13 -17.43 17.18
N GLU A 200 8.72 -16.18 16.96
CA GLU A 200 9.19 -15.04 17.78
C GLU A 200 8.20 -14.75 18.91
N ALA A 201 8.72 -14.35 20.08
CA ALA A 201 7.88 -13.88 21.18
C ALA A 201 7.14 -12.61 20.73
N VAL A 202 5.83 -12.72 20.53
CA VAL A 202 4.97 -11.61 20.13
C VAL A 202 5.01 -10.53 21.21
N ARG A 203 5.67 -9.41 20.91
CA ARG A 203 5.66 -8.23 21.77
C ARG A 203 4.39 -7.44 21.51
N ILE A 204 3.30 -7.85 22.16
CA ILE A 204 1.96 -7.26 22.03
C ILE A 204 1.98 -5.72 22.19
N GLY A 205 2.83 -5.20 23.07
CA GLY A 205 3.00 -3.75 23.24
C GLY A 205 3.52 -3.02 21.99
N GLU A 206 4.33 -3.68 21.17
CA GLU A 206 5.00 -3.10 19.99
C GLU A 206 4.20 -3.34 18.68
N GLN A 207 3.13 -4.14 18.70
CA GLN A 207 2.37 -4.52 17.50
C GLN A 207 1.72 -3.32 16.78
N ALA A 208 1.34 -2.28 17.53
CA ALA A 208 0.73 -1.07 16.97
C ALA A 208 1.75 -0.11 16.32
N GLU A 209 3.04 -0.42 16.39
CA GLU A 209 4.13 0.45 15.95
C GLU A 209 4.76 0.00 14.63
N ILE A 210 4.24 -1.09 14.05
CA ILE A 210 4.77 -1.70 12.84
C ILE A 210 3.97 -1.29 11.62
N PHE A 211 4.68 -0.94 10.57
CA PHE A 211 4.16 -0.57 9.27
C PHE A 211 4.94 -1.30 8.19
N ILE A 212 4.30 -1.47 7.03
CA ILE A 212 4.91 -2.00 5.81
C ILE A 212 4.74 -1.02 4.65
N GLY A 213 5.50 -1.26 3.59
CA GLY A 213 5.46 -0.47 2.37
C GLY A 213 6.56 0.58 2.30
N SER A 214 7.19 0.67 1.15
CA SER A 214 8.15 1.72 0.81
C SER A 214 7.91 2.20 -0.61
N LYS A 215 8.34 3.43 -0.89
CA LYS A 215 8.39 4.00 -2.23
C LYS A 215 9.74 4.66 -2.41
N THR A 216 10.52 4.19 -3.37
CA THR A 216 11.86 4.71 -3.64
C THR A 216 12.01 5.00 -5.13
N PRO A 217 12.49 6.19 -5.53
CA PRO A 217 12.81 6.46 -6.93
C PRO A 217 13.78 5.41 -7.49
N VAL A 218 13.54 4.95 -8.72
CA VAL A 218 14.30 3.81 -9.29
C VAL A 218 15.81 4.05 -9.32
N GLY A 219 16.25 5.31 -9.53
CA GLY A 219 17.68 5.67 -9.57
C GLY A 219 18.37 5.65 -8.20
N GLU A 220 17.59 5.65 -7.11
CA GLU A 220 18.09 5.59 -5.73
C GLU A 220 17.86 4.21 -5.09
N TRP A 221 17.10 3.35 -5.76
CA TRP A 221 16.69 2.08 -5.21
C TRP A 221 17.84 1.06 -5.26
N THR A 222 18.04 0.40 -4.12
CA THR A 222 18.92 -0.77 -4.01
C THR A 222 18.19 -1.83 -3.20
N GLU A 223 18.28 -3.07 -3.65
CA GLU A 223 17.71 -4.21 -2.94
C GLU A 223 18.57 -4.53 -1.72
N LEU A 224 18.07 -4.20 -0.53
CA LEU A 224 18.75 -4.44 0.74
C LEU A 224 18.09 -5.59 1.52
N ASN A 225 18.90 -6.35 2.23
CA ASN A 225 18.43 -7.41 3.12
C ASN A 225 17.97 -6.82 4.47
N GLU A 226 16.77 -6.24 4.47
CA GLU A 226 16.12 -5.67 5.65
C GLU A 226 15.02 -6.60 6.18
N LYS A 227 14.49 -6.29 7.38
CA LYS A 227 13.36 -7.06 7.95
C LYS A 227 12.14 -6.95 7.02
N ARG A 228 11.66 -8.08 6.54
CA ARG A 228 10.49 -8.20 5.65
C ARG A 228 9.29 -8.81 6.37
N ALA A 229 8.10 -8.40 5.97
CA ALA A 229 6.85 -9.01 6.41
C ALA A 229 6.46 -10.15 5.45
N PRO A 230 6.02 -11.32 5.95
CA PRO A 230 5.50 -12.38 5.10
C PRO A 230 4.15 -11.95 4.50
N LEU A 231 4.16 -11.43 3.27
CA LEU A 231 2.98 -10.82 2.67
C LEU A 231 2.15 -11.84 1.89
N THR A 232 0.90 -12.03 2.32
CA THR A 232 -0.13 -12.79 1.58
C THR A 232 -1.41 -11.96 1.50
N VAL A 233 -2.40 -12.41 0.74
CA VAL A 233 -3.68 -11.70 0.55
C VAL A 233 -4.49 -11.54 1.86
N LEU A 234 -4.29 -12.40 2.86
CA LEU A 234 -5.00 -12.36 4.15
C LEU A 234 -4.10 -12.03 5.36
N HIS A 235 -2.79 -11.85 5.17
CA HIS A 235 -1.92 -11.49 6.28
C HIS A 235 -2.23 -10.07 6.81
N GLY A 236 -2.10 -9.87 8.12
CA GLY A 236 -2.50 -8.64 8.81
C GLY A 236 -3.97 -8.63 9.29
N GLY A 237 -4.70 -9.73 9.11
CA GLY A 237 -6.04 -9.95 9.69
C GLY A 237 -7.16 -9.15 9.02
N ASN A 238 -6.92 -8.57 7.85
CA ASN A 238 -7.88 -7.75 7.13
C ASN A 238 -8.12 -8.30 5.72
N MET A 239 -9.30 -8.89 5.50
CA MET A 239 -9.66 -9.49 4.20
C MET A 239 -9.79 -8.47 3.06
N LEU A 240 -9.98 -7.19 3.40
CA LEU A 240 -10.07 -6.11 2.41
C LEU A 240 -8.70 -5.44 2.18
N PHE A 241 -7.66 -5.80 2.93
CA PHE A 241 -6.31 -5.26 2.76
C PHE A 241 -5.82 -5.20 1.30
N PRO A 242 -5.91 -6.27 0.47
CA PRO A 242 -5.41 -6.22 -0.91
C PRO A 242 -6.18 -5.25 -1.82
N ASP A 243 -7.42 -4.91 -1.46
CA ASP A 243 -8.35 -4.16 -2.32
C ASP A 243 -8.67 -2.76 -1.81
N PHE A 244 -8.45 -2.51 -0.53
CA PHE A 244 -8.77 -1.24 0.08
C PHE A 244 -7.53 -0.37 0.16
N GLN A 245 -7.40 0.51 -0.82
CA GLN A 245 -6.23 1.37 -1.01
C GLN A 245 -5.77 2.07 0.28
N GLN A 246 -6.70 2.58 1.10
CA GLN A 246 -6.38 3.30 2.33
C GLN A 246 -5.68 2.44 3.38
N HIS A 247 -5.74 1.12 3.25
CA HIS A 247 -5.06 0.19 4.15
C HIS A 247 -3.80 -0.42 3.55
N ASN A 248 -3.53 -0.23 2.25
CA ASN A 248 -2.41 -0.86 1.54
C ASN A 248 -1.50 0.13 0.81
N THR A 249 -1.46 1.37 1.27
CA THR A 249 -0.61 2.42 0.70
C THR A 249 0.86 2.01 0.67
N ASN A 250 1.48 2.17 -0.51
CA ASN A 250 2.82 1.70 -0.85
C ASN A 250 3.01 0.19 -0.63
N VAL A 251 1.93 -0.59 -0.76
CA VAL A 251 1.93 -2.06 -0.78
C VAL A 251 1.34 -2.56 -2.09
N PHE A 252 0.07 -2.26 -2.36
CA PHE A 252 -0.61 -2.52 -3.64
C PHE A 252 -1.17 -1.24 -4.27
N SER A 253 -0.66 -0.11 -3.82
CA SER A 253 -1.07 1.21 -4.26
C SER A 253 0.05 2.21 -4.08
N MET A 254 -0.07 3.35 -4.74
CA MET A 254 0.87 4.45 -4.64
C MET A 254 0.12 5.78 -4.84
N LEU A 255 0.55 6.81 -4.13
CA LEU A 255 0.23 8.20 -4.48
C LEU A 255 1.37 8.80 -5.32
N ASP A 256 1.02 9.29 -6.50
CA ASP A 256 1.82 10.24 -7.27
C ASP A 256 1.24 11.65 -7.13
N ASN A 257 1.99 12.54 -6.49
CA ASN A 257 1.55 13.91 -6.23
C ASN A 257 2.13 14.94 -7.20
N PHE A 258 2.91 14.54 -8.21
CA PHE A 258 3.51 15.47 -9.17
C PHE A 258 4.34 16.59 -8.53
N LYS A 259 4.98 16.27 -7.40
CA LYS A 259 5.84 17.18 -6.66
C LYS A 259 7.11 17.51 -7.45
N TYR A 260 7.50 18.79 -7.48
CA TYR A 260 8.75 19.26 -8.09
C TYR A 260 9.43 20.34 -7.25
N GLY A 261 10.67 20.67 -7.62
CA GLY A 261 11.49 21.66 -6.91
C GLY A 261 12.13 21.14 -5.62
N PRO A 262 12.77 22.01 -4.82
CA PRO A 262 13.53 21.62 -3.65
C PRO A 262 12.64 21.06 -2.53
N ARG A 263 13.19 20.17 -1.69
CA ARG A 263 12.46 19.59 -0.54
C ARG A 263 11.90 20.63 0.45
N LYS A 264 12.58 21.78 0.59
CA LYS A 264 12.18 22.86 1.52
C LYS A 264 11.16 23.85 0.93
N SER A 265 10.96 23.84 -0.39
CA SER A 265 10.08 24.76 -1.11
C SER A 265 9.43 24.02 -2.28
N SER A 266 8.84 22.87 -1.95
CA SER A 266 8.28 21.95 -2.93
C SER A 266 7.03 22.55 -3.55
N MET A 267 6.93 22.46 -4.85
CA MET A 267 5.75 22.84 -5.63
C MET A 267 5.10 21.57 -6.19
N TYR A 268 3.89 21.71 -6.71
CA TYR A 268 3.10 20.62 -7.27
C TYR A 268 2.52 21.08 -8.60
N LEU A 269 2.44 20.19 -9.58
CA LEU A 269 1.77 20.52 -10.84
C LEU A 269 0.28 20.81 -10.55
N GLU A 270 -0.26 21.85 -11.19
CA GLU A 270 -1.67 22.20 -11.09
C GLU A 270 -2.54 21.29 -11.96
N SER A 271 -2.01 20.85 -13.10
CA SER A 271 -2.65 19.85 -13.95
C SER A 271 -1.62 18.98 -14.64
N ALA A 272 -2.00 17.74 -14.97
CA ALA A 272 -1.18 16.79 -15.68
C ALA A 272 -2.03 15.79 -16.48
N THR A 273 -1.49 15.32 -17.60
CA THR A 273 -1.95 14.11 -18.30
C THR A 273 -0.79 13.13 -18.26
N ALA A 274 -1.01 11.98 -17.64
CA ALA A 274 0.02 10.98 -17.43
C ALA A 274 -0.52 9.56 -17.65
N ASP A 275 0.33 8.70 -18.18
CA ASP A 275 0.10 7.26 -18.29
C ASP A 275 0.91 6.53 -17.23
N TYR A 276 0.38 5.40 -16.74
CA TYR A 276 1.01 4.60 -15.71
C TYR A 276 1.15 3.15 -16.12
N TYR A 277 2.30 2.57 -15.79
CA TYR A 277 2.60 1.16 -15.96
C TYR A 277 3.03 0.59 -14.61
N VAL A 278 2.51 -0.60 -14.27
CA VAL A 278 2.86 -1.30 -13.03
C VAL A 278 3.30 -2.71 -13.37
N ILE A 279 4.50 -3.07 -12.94
CA ILE A 279 5.10 -4.39 -13.16
C ILE A 279 5.49 -4.96 -11.81
N GLY A 280 4.91 -6.10 -11.43
CA GLY A 280 5.21 -6.78 -10.18
C GLY A 280 6.10 -8.01 -10.37
N TRP A 281 6.98 -8.28 -9.41
CA TRP A 281 7.74 -9.53 -9.33
C TRP A 281 7.93 -9.98 -7.88
N HIS A 282 8.30 -11.25 -7.74
CA HIS A 282 8.78 -11.82 -6.48
C HIS A 282 10.27 -11.56 -6.35
N ALA A 283 10.71 -10.90 -5.29
CA ALA A 283 12.13 -10.71 -5.06
C ALA A 283 12.81 -12.06 -4.76
N LEU A 284 13.97 -12.29 -5.41
CA LEU A 284 14.75 -13.52 -5.24
C LEU A 284 15.29 -13.68 -3.81
N ILE A 285 15.49 -12.58 -3.10
CA ILE A 285 15.98 -12.60 -1.72
C ILE A 285 15.02 -13.30 -0.77
N ASP A 286 13.73 -13.35 -1.12
CA ASP A 286 12.68 -14.00 -0.33
C ASP A 286 12.43 -15.45 -0.79
N GLN A 287 13.13 -15.92 -1.84
CA GLN A 287 13.05 -17.29 -2.34
C GLN A 287 14.11 -18.22 -1.73
N GLY A 288 14.87 -17.76 -0.72
CA GLY A 288 15.98 -18.53 -0.15
C GLY A 288 16.30 -18.26 1.32
N THR A 289 15.60 -18.97 2.20
CA THR A 289 16.16 -19.78 3.30
C THR A 289 15.31 -21.03 3.45
#